data_AF-A0A940QPK7-F1
#
_entry.id   AF-A0A940QPK7-F1
#
_cell.length_a   1.000
_cell.length_b   1.000
_cell.length_c   1.000
_cell.angle_alpha   90.00
_cell.angle_beta   90.00
_cell.angle_gamma   90.00
#
_symmetry.space_group_name_H-M   'P 1'
#
loop_
_entity.id
_entity.type
_entity.pdbx_description
1 polymer ?
#
loop_
_entity_poly.entity_id
_entity_poly.type
_entity_poly.pdbx_seq_one_letter_code
_entity_poly.pdbx_strand_id
1 'polypeptide(L)'
;MLHYRVTNMPGAVPHTSTYALTNATLSYARALGDRGCAAAVAAGPALRRGVDVADGAMWHPGVPAAFDRPLAQREAFAACRPALP
;
A
#
# COMPACT_ATOMS: atom_id res chain seq x y z
N MET A 1 26.70 -6.62 27.22
CA MET A 1 26.36 -6.01 25.90
C MET A 1 24.88 -5.64 25.94
N LEU A 2 24.50 -4.42 25.54
CA LEU A 2 23.10 -3.95 25.56
C LEU A 2 22.51 -4.04 24.15
N HIS A 3 21.39 -4.76 23.99
CA HIS A 3 20.67 -4.86 22.72
C HIS A 3 19.39 -4.01 22.77
N TYR A 4 19.31 -2.98 21.92
CA TYR A 4 18.14 -2.11 21.78
C TYR A 4 17.45 -2.34 20.43
N ARG A 5 16.25 -2.94 20.44
CA ARG A 5 15.46 -3.31 19.24
C ARG A 5 14.01 -2.88 19.37
N VAL A 6 13.79 -1.58 19.59
CA VAL A 6 12.45 -1.01 19.63
C VAL A 6 11.89 -0.89 18.22
N THR A 7 10.79 -1.59 17.97
CA THR A 7 10.04 -1.47 16.70
C THR A 7 9.35 -0.13 16.62
N ASN A 8 9.12 0.37 15.40
CA ASN A 8 8.39 1.62 15.19
C ASN A 8 8.97 2.80 15.99
N MET A 9 10.31 2.97 15.99
CA MET A 9 10.97 4.13 16.59
C MET A 9 10.38 5.49 16.14
N PRO A 10 9.91 5.68 14.89
CA PRO A 10 9.22 6.91 14.51
C PRO A 10 8.01 7.23 15.40
N GLY A 11 7.36 6.21 15.97
CA GLY A 11 6.26 6.38 16.93
C GLY A 11 6.64 7.08 18.23
N ALA A 12 7.93 7.12 18.60
CA ALA A 12 8.40 7.89 19.76
C ALA A 12 8.41 9.42 19.49
N VAL A 13 8.35 9.83 18.22
CA VAL A 13 8.34 11.24 17.79
C VAL A 13 7.15 11.53 16.86
N PRO A 14 5.90 11.32 17.35
CA PRO A 14 4.72 11.22 16.50
C PRO A 14 4.41 12.49 15.72
N HIS A 15 4.71 13.67 16.28
CA HIS A 15 4.49 14.94 15.58
C HIS A 15 5.35 15.02 14.31
N THR A 16 6.67 14.85 14.45
CA THR A 16 7.61 14.90 13.33
C THR A 16 7.38 13.75 12.33
N SER A 17 7.18 12.53 12.81
CA SER A 17 6.97 11.37 11.93
C SER A 17 5.67 11.46 11.14
N THR A 18 4.61 12.03 11.73
CA THR A 18 3.34 12.25 11.04
C THR A 18 3.54 13.23 9.89
N TYR A 19 4.14 14.39 10.12
CA TYR A 19 4.42 15.36 9.05
C TYR A 19 5.29 14.74 7.95
N ALA A 20 6.32 13.96 8.31
CA ALA A 20 7.18 13.31 7.33
C ALA A 20 6.39 12.30 6.46
N LEU A 21 5.61 11.42 7.09
CA LEU A 21 4.85 10.39 6.39
C LEU A 21 3.71 10.98 5.54
N THR A 22 2.95 11.93 6.08
CA THR A 22 1.83 12.53 5.34
C THR A 22 2.32 13.36 4.17
N ASN A 23 3.39 14.13 4.31
CA ASN A 23 3.97 14.87 3.18
C ASN A 23 4.42 13.93 2.05
N ALA A 24 4.98 12.76 2.39
CA ALA A 24 5.38 11.77 1.40
C ALA A 24 4.19 11.05 0.75
N THR A 25 3.07 10.90 1.46
CA THR A 25 1.92 10.09 1.01
C THR A 25 0.74 10.90 0.47
N LEU A 26 0.68 12.21 0.73
CA LEU A 26 -0.47 13.07 0.42
C LEU A 26 -0.82 13.09 -1.07
N SER A 27 0.18 13.10 -1.96
CA SER A 27 -0.04 13.08 -3.41
C SER A 27 -0.76 11.81 -3.87
N TYR A 28 -0.42 10.66 -3.27
CA TYR A 28 -1.08 9.38 -3.56
C TYR A 28 -2.50 9.34 -3.00
N ALA A 29 -2.70 9.82 -1.77
CA ALA A 29 -4.02 9.91 -1.15
C ALA A 29 -4.98 10.77 -1.99
N ARG A 30 -4.50 11.91 -2.50
CA ARG A 30 -5.27 12.75 -3.44
C ARG A 30 -5.60 12.02 -4.74
N ALA A 31 -4.62 11.40 -5.38
CA ALA A 31 -4.84 10.66 -6.62
C ALA A 31 -5.90 9.54 -6.46
N LEU A 32 -5.87 8.84 -5.33
CA LEU A 32 -6.86 7.81 -4.98
C LEU A 32 -8.25 8.39 -4.71
N GLY A 33 -8.33 9.51 -3.98
CA GLY A 33 -9.59 10.20 -3.69
C GLY A 33 -10.25 10.77 -4.94
N ASP A 34 -9.47 11.40 -5.83
CA ASP A 34 -10.00 12.10 -7.00
C ASP A 34 -10.42 11.15 -8.14
N ARG A 35 -9.67 10.05 -8.33
CA ARG A 35 -9.84 9.16 -9.50
C ARG A 35 -10.43 7.79 -9.14
N GLY A 36 -10.49 7.46 -7.86
CA GLY A 36 -10.72 6.10 -7.42
C GLY A 36 -9.51 5.19 -7.65
N CYS A 37 -9.48 4.05 -6.97
CA CYS A 37 -8.31 3.17 -6.94
C CYS A 37 -7.90 2.64 -8.32
N ALA A 38 -8.85 2.19 -9.15
CA ALA A 38 -8.50 1.55 -10.42
C ALA A 38 -7.82 2.52 -11.39
N ALA A 39 -8.39 3.71 -11.57
CA ALA A 39 -7.81 4.73 -12.42
C ALA A 39 -6.50 5.31 -11.83
N ALA A 40 -6.42 5.50 -10.51
CA ALA A 40 -5.21 5.98 -9.86
C ALA A 40 -4.03 5.00 -9.98
N VAL A 41 -4.29 3.70 -9.80
CA VAL A 41 -3.29 2.63 -9.94
C VAL A 41 -2.86 2.48 -11.40
N ALA A 42 -3.80 2.52 -12.36
CA ALA A 42 -3.47 2.46 -13.78
C ALA A 42 -2.62 3.65 -14.23
N ALA A 43 -2.92 4.86 -13.73
CA ALA A 43 -2.19 6.08 -14.08
C ALA A 43 -0.83 6.23 -13.36
N GLY A 44 -0.64 5.56 -12.21
CA GLY A 44 0.51 5.76 -11.33
C GLY A 44 1.37 4.51 -11.18
N PRO A 45 2.52 4.39 -11.87
CA PRO A 45 3.41 3.23 -11.75
C PRO A 45 3.91 2.98 -10.33
N ALA A 46 4.08 4.04 -9.52
CA ALA A 46 4.45 3.93 -8.11
C ALA A 46 3.34 3.29 -7.27
N LEU A 47 2.09 3.77 -7.42
CA LEU A 47 0.92 3.18 -6.77
C LEU A 47 0.71 1.73 -7.18
N ARG A 48 0.86 1.41 -8.47
CA ARG A 48 0.73 0.04 -8.98
C ARG A 48 1.68 -0.94 -8.33
N ARG A 49 2.91 -0.54 -8.04
CA ARG A 49 3.87 -1.39 -7.32
C ARG A 49 3.53 -1.57 -5.84
N GLY A 50 2.76 -0.66 -5.26
CA GLY A 50 2.32 -0.73 -3.87
C GLY A 50 1.06 -1.57 -3.64
N VAL A 51 0.48 -2.19 -4.68
CA VAL A 51 -0.70 -3.04 -4.53
C VAL A 51 -0.28 -4.43 -4.08
N ASP A 52 -0.57 -4.77 -2.83
CA ASP A 52 -0.31 -6.11 -2.28
C ASP A 52 -1.47 -7.08 -2.53
N VAL A 53 -2.70 -6.68 -2.20
CA VAL A 53 -3.91 -7.50 -2.30
C VAL A 53 -5.07 -6.66 -2.83
N ALA A 54 -5.83 -7.22 -3.77
CA ALA A 54 -7.05 -6.61 -4.27
C ALA A 54 -8.00 -7.67 -4.84
N ASP A 55 -9.31 -7.48 -4.63
CA ASP A 55 -10.37 -8.39 -5.10
C ASP A 55 -10.13 -9.85 -4.70
N GLY A 56 -9.61 -10.07 -3.47
CA GLY A 56 -9.28 -11.40 -2.94
C GLY A 56 -8.01 -12.04 -3.54
N ALA A 57 -7.31 -11.36 -4.44
CA ALA A 57 -6.10 -11.87 -5.10
C ALA A 57 -4.83 -11.16 -4.58
N MET A 58 -3.72 -11.90 -4.48
CA MET A 58 -2.40 -11.36 -4.07
C MET A 58 -1.63 -10.89 -5.30
N TRP A 59 -1.39 -9.58 -5.41
CA TRP A 59 -0.78 -8.92 -6.58
C TRP A 59 0.73 -8.76 -6.46
N HIS A 60 1.23 -8.51 -5.25
CA HIS A 60 2.66 -8.37 -5.02
C HIS A 60 3.29 -9.75 -4.79
N PRO A 61 4.34 -10.15 -5.55
CA PRO A 61 4.91 -11.50 -5.50
C PRO A 61 5.51 -11.90 -4.16
N GLY A 62 5.92 -10.94 -3.34
CA GLY A 62 6.43 -11.21 -2.00
C GLY A 62 5.38 -11.76 -1.02
N VAL A 63 4.10 -11.41 -1.20
CA VAL A 63 3.02 -11.85 -0.31
C VAL A 63 2.72 -13.35 -0.50
N PRO A 64 2.38 -13.86 -1.69
CA PRO A 64 2.09 -15.27 -1.88
C PRO A 64 3.29 -16.16 -1.57
N ALA A 65 4.52 -15.72 -1.89
CA ALA A 65 5.75 -16.44 -1.57
C ALA A 65 5.97 -16.61 -0.06
N ALA A 66 5.52 -15.66 0.77
CA ALA A 66 5.63 -15.76 2.22
C ALA A 66 4.58 -16.71 2.85
N PHE A 67 3.55 -17.10 2.11
CA PHE A 67 2.41 -17.88 2.62
C PHE A 67 2.10 -19.15 1.81
N ASP A 68 2.99 -19.57 0.91
CA ASP A 68 2.79 -20.70 -0.02
C ASP A 68 1.46 -20.62 -0.80
N ARG A 69 1.12 -19.41 -1.26
CA ARG A 69 -0.10 -19.15 -2.04
C ARG A 69 0.25 -18.87 -3.52
N PRO A 70 -0.70 -19.06 -4.45
CA PRO A 70 -0.50 -18.66 -5.84
C PRO A 70 -0.51 -17.14 -5.98
N LEU A 71 0.37 -16.62 -6.85
CA LEU A 71 0.33 -15.22 -7.30
C LEU A 71 -0.91 -15.00 -8.17
N ALA A 72 -1.53 -13.81 -8.07
CA ALA A 72 -2.62 -13.42 -8.93
C ALA A 72 -2.20 -13.51 -10.41
N GLN A 73 -3.01 -14.22 -11.22
CA GLN A 73 -2.80 -14.36 -12.66
C GLN A 73 -3.44 -13.22 -13.48
N ARG A 74 -3.91 -12.16 -12.84
CA ARG A 74 -4.65 -11.07 -13.51
C ARG A 74 -3.70 -10.00 -14.03
N GLU A 75 -3.86 -9.63 -15.30
CA GLU A 75 -3.04 -8.61 -15.96
C GLU A 75 -3.50 -7.18 -15.64
N ALA A 76 -4.77 -6.98 -15.22
CA ALA A 76 -5.37 -5.67 -15.03
C ALA A 76 -6.09 -5.52 -13.67
N PHE A 77 -5.76 -4.46 -12.94
CA PHE A 77 -6.40 -4.09 -11.69
C PHE A 77 -7.79 -3.50 -11.99
N ALA A 78 -8.85 -4.29 -11.83
CA ALA A 78 -10.17 -3.95 -12.33
C ALA A 78 -11.08 -3.23 -11.32
N ALA A 79 -10.88 -3.41 -10.00
CA ALA A 79 -11.69 -2.70 -9.01
C ALA A 79 -11.05 -2.76 -7.62
N CYS A 80 -11.01 -1.60 -6.95
CA CYS A 80 -11.16 -1.60 -5.50
C CYS A 80 -12.65 -1.47 -5.25
N ARG A 81 -13.29 -2.50 -4.71
CA ARG A 81 -14.63 -2.32 -4.16
C ARG A 81 -14.53 -1.19 -3.12
N PRO A 82 -15.40 -0.18 -3.16
CA PRO A 82 -15.46 0.80 -2.09
C PRO A 82 -15.67 0.03 -0.78
N ALA A 83 -14.79 0.27 0.19
CA ALA A 83 -14.97 -0.22 1.54
C ALA A 83 -16.00 0.69 2.23
N LEU A 84 -17.29 0.50 1.93
CA LEU A 84 -18.47 0.63 2.79
C LEU A 84 -19.77 0.63 1.95
N PRO A 85 -20.95 0.28 2.53
CA PRO A 85 -22.26 0.48 1.91
C PRO A 85 -22.61 1.95 1.67
#